data_AF-A0A6B8VXF9-F1
#
_entry.id   AF-A0A6B8VXF9-F1
#
_cell.length_a   1.000
_cell.length_b   1.000
_cell.length_c   1.000
_cell.angle_alpha   90.00
_cell.angle_beta   90.00
_cell.angle_gamma   90.00
#
_symmetry.space_group_name_H-M   'P 1'
#
loop_
_entity.id
_entity.type
_entity.pdbx_description
1 polymer ?
#
loop_
_entity_poly.entity_id
_entity_poly.type
_entity_poly.pdbx_seq_one_letter_code
_entity_poly.pdbx_strand_id
1 'polypeptide(L)'
;MTGATETAITPPVNRGPLTRAAGSLAGFLALSLVVYAGVGALWAMLRPTYDATVTDSGDVYLTPAFNVEFTSFISFAVATGLLGALLALVMFVVSDGTRGLGTLFWVTLCAFLGAVVFLVVGDQVSLLLHPVPEQDALEVGETFRLLPGMNPGTAFIAAPFMASLAYWCAVLVSPEIN
;
A
#
# COMPACT_ATOMS: atom_id res chain seq x y z
N MET A 1 -28.72 54.81 -25.72
CA MET A 1 -28.05 54.19 -24.56
C MET A 1 -27.87 52.72 -24.89
N THR A 2 -26.74 52.39 -25.49
CA THR A 2 -26.49 51.06 -26.08
C THR A 2 -25.39 50.41 -25.26
N GLY A 3 -25.78 49.63 -24.25
CA GLY A 3 -24.86 48.84 -23.44
C GLY A 3 -24.65 47.49 -24.11
N ALA A 4 -23.58 47.36 -24.90
CA ALA A 4 -23.10 46.07 -25.36
C ALA A 4 -22.28 45.44 -24.23
N THR A 5 -22.85 44.44 -23.56
CA THR A 5 -22.12 43.55 -22.64
C THR A 5 -21.17 42.69 -23.46
N GLU A 6 -19.89 43.03 -23.38
CA GLU A 6 -18.78 42.28 -23.95
C GLU A 6 -18.65 40.94 -23.22
N THR A 7 -19.16 39.87 -23.85
CA THR A 7 -18.98 38.49 -23.40
C THR A 7 -17.51 38.12 -23.59
N ALA A 8 -16.73 38.22 -22.51
CA ALA A 8 -15.34 37.76 -22.48
C ALA A 8 -15.30 36.24 -22.70
N ILE A 9 -14.98 35.82 -23.93
CA ILE A 9 -14.70 34.43 -24.27
C ILE A 9 -13.32 34.11 -23.70
N THR A 10 -13.26 33.47 -22.54
CA THR A 10 -12.01 32.92 -22.02
C THR A 10 -11.48 31.87 -23.02
N PRO A 11 -10.25 32.02 -23.55
CA PRO A 11 -9.72 31.04 -24.49
C PRO A 11 -9.60 29.67 -23.82
N PRO A 12 -9.88 28.57 -24.53
CA PRO A 12 -9.70 27.23 -23.98
C PRO A 12 -8.23 27.03 -23.60
N VAL A 13 -7.97 26.73 -22.32
CA VAL A 13 -6.62 26.42 -21.83
C VAL A 13 -6.17 25.12 -22.49
N ASN A 14 -5.37 25.22 -23.55
CA ASN A 14 -4.79 24.09 -24.24
C ASN A 14 -3.66 23.49 -23.38
N ARG A 15 -4.02 22.53 -22.52
CA ARG A 15 -3.06 21.74 -21.74
C ARG A 15 -2.34 20.78 -22.68
N GLY A 16 -1.10 21.09 -23.03
CA GLY A 16 -0.28 20.33 -23.96
C GLY A 16 -0.13 18.85 -23.58
N PRO A 17 0.26 17.97 -24.53
CA PRO A 17 0.24 16.51 -24.36
C PRO A 17 1.06 16.01 -23.15
N LEU A 18 2.14 16.71 -22.81
CA LEU A 18 2.98 16.42 -21.64
C LEU A 18 2.23 16.54 -20.31
N THR A 19 1.32 17.50 -20.18
CA THR A 19 0.54 17.70 -18.94
C THR A 19 -0.51 16.63 -18.73
N ARG A 20 -1.07 16.05 -19.81
CA ARG A 20 -2.02 14.94 -19.74
C ARG A 20 -1.33 13.62 -19.37
N ALA A 21 -0.15 13.36 -19.95
CA ALA A 21 0.65 12.18 -19.61
C ALA A 21 1.13 12.21 -18.15
N ALA A 22 1.65 13.36 -17.68
CA ALA A 22 2.03 13.54 -16.28
C ALA A 22 0.83 13.38 -15.32
N GLY A 23 -0.35 13.91 -15.70
CA GLY A 23 -1.58 13.72 -14.94
C GLY A 23 -2.02 12.26 -14.85
N SER A 24 -1.86 11.49 -15.93
CA SER A 24 -2.16 10.04 -15.95
C SER A 24 -1.24 9.25 -15.01
N LEU A 25 0.07 9.50 -15.08
CA LEU A 25 1.06 8.83 -14.22
C LEU A 25 0.88 9.20 -12.73
N ALA A 26 0.61 10.47 -12.43
CA ALA A 26 0.30 10.92 -11.08
C ALA A 26 -1.02 10.33 -10.56
N GLY A 27 -2.03 10.24 -11.43
CA GLY A 27 -3.30 9.58 -11.11
C GLY A 27 -3.13 8.10 -10.80
N PHE A 28 -2.30 7.38 -11.56
CA PHE A 28 -1.98 5.98 -11.29
C PHE A 28 -1.28 5.80 -9.94
N LEU A 29 -0.29 6.65 -9.64
CA LEU A 29 0.37 6.64 -8.33
C LEU A 29 -0.66 6.88 -7.22
N ALA A 30 -1.48 7.93 -7.31
CA ALA A 30 -2.50 8.22 -6.31
C ALA A 30 -3.47 7.04 -6.10
N LEU A 31 -3.95 6.44 -7.18
CA LEU A 31 -4.81 5.25 -7.13
C LEU A 31 -4.09 4.09 -6.44
N SER A 32 -2.83 3.81 -6.79
CA SER A 32 -2.07 2.72 -6.15
C SER A 32 -1.94 2.94 -4.65
N LEU A 33 -1.63 4.16 -4.20
CA LEU A 33 -1.47 4.47 -2.78
C LEU A 33 -2.80 4.28 -2.04
N VAL A 34 -3.92 4.69 -2.64
CA VAL A 34 -5.26 4.48 -2.05
C VAL A 34 -5.60 2.99 -1.94
N VAL A 35 -5.33 2.20 -2.98
CA VAL A 35 -5.58 0.75 -2.97
C VAL A 35 -4.73 0.07 -1.90
N TYR A 36 -3.43 0.37 -1.84
CA TYR A 36 -2.54 -0.18 -0.81
C TYR A 36 -2.94 0.26 0.61
N ALA A 37 -3.34 1.51 0.79
CA ALA A 37 -3.84 2.00 2.08
C ALA A 37 -5.09 1.23 2.52
N GLY A 38 -6.07 1.06 1.63
CA GLY A 38 -7.32 0.36 1.93
C GLY A 38 -7.11 -1.11 2.29
N VAL A 39 -6.28 -1.82 1.52
CA VAL A 39 -5.95 -3.22 1.84
C VAL A 39 -5.05 -3.32 3.07
N GLY A 40 -4.17 -2.36 3.31
CA GLY A 40 -3.35 -2.29 4.53
C GLY A 40 -4.20 -2.13 5.79
N ALA A 41 -5.23 -1.28 5.74
CA ALA A 41 -6.22 -1.13 6.81
C ALA A 41 -6.98 -2.44 7.06
N LEU A 42 -7.43 -3.11 5.99
CA LEU A 42 -8.11 -4.41 6.11
C LEU A 42 -7.17 -5.48 6.68
N TRP A 43 -5.91 -5.49 6.25
CA TRP A 43 -4.90 -6.42 6.73
C TRP A 43 -4.62 -6.24 8.23
N ALA A 44 -4.63 -5.01 8.74
CA ALA A 44 -4.50 -4.74 10.17
C ALA A 44 -5.62 -5.38 11.00
N MET A 45 -6.85 -5.38 10.50
CA MET A 45 -7.99 -6.03 11.17
C MET A 45 -7.87 -7.55 11.22
N LEU A 46 -7.21 -8.15 10.23
CA LEU A 46 -7.04 -9.59 10.10
C LEU A 46 -5.75 -10.11 10.78
N ARG A 47 -4.88 -9.20 11.24
CA ARG A 47 -3.56 -9.56 11.78
C ARG A 47 -3.70 -10.21 13.17
N PRO A 48 -3.18 -11.44 13.37
CA PRO A 48 -3.21 -12.07 14.69
C PRO A 48 -2.36 -11.26 15.67
N THR A 49 -2.90 -11.02 16.87
CA THR A 49 -2.25 -10.21 17.91
C THR A 49 -1.91 -11.09 19.12
N TYR A 50 -0.83 -10.76 19.84
CA TYR A 50 -0.44 -11.46 21.07
C TYR A 50 -1.35 -11.05 22.24
N ASP A 51 -1.94 -12.01 22.94
CA ASP A 51 -2.57 -11.73 24.23
C ASP A 51 -1.48 -11.77 25.31
N ALA A 52 -1.13 -10.62 25.90
CA ALA A 52 -0.24 -10.56 27.08
C ALA A 52 -1.09 -10.53 28.34
N THR A 53 -0.91 -11.45 29.27
CA THR A 53 -1.53 -11.45 30.60
C THR A 53 -0.55 -10.87 31.61
N VAL A 54 -0.91 -9.79 32.32
CA VAL A 54 -0.12 -9.28 33.44
C VAL A 54 -0.32 -10.22 34.65
N THR A 55 0.76 -10.80 35.17
CA THR A 55 0.70 -11.69 36.35
C THR A 55 0.90 -10.88 37.64
N ASP A 56 0.43 -11.42 38.78
CA ASP A 56 0.41 -10.79 40.11
C ASP A 56 1.75 -10.24 40.65
N SER A 57 2.87 -10.57 40.00
CA SER A 57 4.23 -10.17 40.40
C SER A 57 4.83 -9.03 39.56
N GLY A 58 4.07 -8.39 38.67
CA GLY A 58 4.57 -7.27 37.84
C GLY A 58 5.38 -7.69 36.62
N ASP A 59 5.47 -8.99 36.34
CA ASP A 59 6.11 -9.55 35.15
C ASP A 59 5.07 -9.76 34.02
N VAL A 60 5.39 -9.22 32.84
CA VAL A 60 4.59 -9.37 31.61
C VAL A 60 4.98 -10.68 30.93
N TYR A 61 4.15 -11.72 31.06
CA TYR A 61 4.33 -12.97 30.32
C TYR A 61 3.65 -12.87 28.95
N LEU A 62 4.45 -12.82 27.88
CA LEU A 62 3.94 -13.07 26.53
C LEU A 62 3.70 -14.58 26.40
N THR A 63 2.44 -14.98 26.15
CA THR A 63 2.18 -16.36 25.73
C THR A 63 3.01 -16.65 24.47
N PRO A 64 3.86 -17.70 24.45
CA PRO A 64 4.67 -18.02 23.29
C PRO A 64 3.77 -18.50 22.14
N ALA A 65 3.24 -17.55 21.38
CA ALA A 65 2.54 -17.84 20.14
C ALA A 65 3.60 -18.13 19.08
N PHE A 66 3.85 -19.41 18.82
CA PHE A 66 4.66 -19.88 17.69
C PHE A 66 4.15 -19.19 16.41
N ASN A 67 5.04 -18.53 15.68
CA ASN A 67 4.84 -18.02 14.32
C ASN A 67 4.04 -16.74 14.09
N VAL A 68 3.62 -15.95 15.09
CA VAL A 68 2.82 -14.72 14.81
C VAL A 68 3.62 -13.67 14.01
N GLU A 69 4.90 -13.48 14.33
CA GLU A 69 5.80 -12.62 13.55
C GLU A 69 5.97 -13.13 12.11
N PHE A 70 6.17 -14.43 11.95
CA PHE A 70 6.36 -15.07 10.64
C PHE A 70 5.08 -15.04 9.78
N THR A 71 3.92 -15.31 10.37
CA THR A 71 2.62 -15.21 9.71
C THR A 71 2.31 -13.76 9.31
N SER A 72 2.65 -12.80 10.16
CA SER A 72 2.54 -11.38 9.82
C SER A 72 3.46 -11.00 8.66
N PHE A 73 4.70 -11.48 8.67
CA PHE A 73 5.66 -11.24 7.60
C PHE A 73 5.18 -11.83 6.26
N ILE A 74 4.76 -13.09 6.24
CA ILE A 74 4.27 -13.75 5.02
C ILE A 74 3.01 -13.09 4.50
N SER A 75 2.03 -12.82 5.37
CA SER A 75 0.77 -12.20 4.95
C SER A 75 1.01 -10.81 4.35
N PHE A 76 1.93 -10.02 4.91
CA PHE A 76 2.36 -8.75 4.32
C PHE A 76 3.02 -8.95 2.95
N ALA A 77 3.99 -9.85 2.83
CA ALA A 77 4.70 -10.11 1.58
C ALA A 77 3.75 -10.59 0.46
N VAL A 78 2.83 -11.51 0.79
CA VAL A 78 1.83 -12.03 -0.15
C VAL A 78 0.83 -10.94 -0.55
N ALA A 79 0.27 -10.20 0.41
CA ALA A 79 -0.72 -9.16 0.11
C ALA A 79 -0.13 -8.04 -0.77
N THR A 80 1.03 -7.51 -0.38
CA THR A 80 1.68 -6.42 -1.11
C THR A 80 2.25 -6.88 -2.47
N GLY A 81 2.73 -8.12 -2.55
CA GLY A 81 3.18 -8.77 -3.78
C GLY A 81 2.04 -8.95 -4.80
N LEU A 82 0.90 -9.47 -4.35
CA LEU A 82 -0.29 -9.65 -5.22
C LEU A 82 -0.83 -8.31 -5.72
N LEU A 83 -0.91 -7.30 -4.85
CA LEU A 83 -1.31 -5.94 -5.26
C LEU A 83 -0.35 -5.35 -6.29
N GLY A 84 0.96 -5.53 -6.10
CA GLY A 84 1.99 -5.06 -7.03
C GLY A 84 1.85 -5.72 -8.40
N ALA A 85 1.64 -7.04 -8.43
CA ALA A 85 1.39 -7.78 -9.66
C ALA A 85 0.12 -7.31 -10.38
N LEU A 86 -1.00 -7.13 -9.65
CA LEU A 86 -2.27 -6.67 -10.22
C LEU A 86 -2.14 -5.27 -10.84
N LEU A 87 -1.52 -4.32 -10.11
CA LEU A 87 -1.30 -2.97 -10.62
C LEU A 87 -0.40 -2.95 -11.84
N ALA A 88 0.62 -3.80 -11.89
CA ALA A 88 1.49 -3.94 -13.05
C ALA A 88 0.72 -4.42 -14.29
N LEU A 89 -0.16 -5.41 -14.13
CA LEU A 89 -1.02 -5.90 -15.21
C LEU A 89 -2.01 -4.83 -15.67
N VAL A 90 -2.66 -4.13 -14.74
CA VAL A 90 -3.58 -3.02 -15.06
C VAL A 90 -2.86 -1.94 -15.85
N MET A 91 -1.69 -1.50 -15.39
CA MET A 91 -0.91 -0.50 -16.11
C MET A 91 -0.54 -0.99 -17.52
N PHE A 92 -0.08 -2.24 -17.65
CA PHE A 92 0.31 -2.83 -18.93
C PHE A 92 -0.84 -2.87 -19.96
N VAL A 93 -2.07 -3.14 -19.50
CA VAL A 93 -3.28 -3.14 -20.35
C VAL A 93 -3.67 -1.71 -20.74
N VAL A 94 -3.60 -0.76 -19.80
CA VAL A 94 -3.99 0.64 -20.06
C VAL A 94 -2.96 1.38 -20.92
N SER A 95 -1.68 0.99 -20.86
CA SER A 95 -0.57 1.70 -21.51
C SER A 95 -0.19 1.14 -22.88
N ASP A 96 -1.17 0.80 -23.72
CA ASP A 96 -1.00 0.07 -25.00
C ASP A 96 0.04 0.70 -25.97
N GLY A 97 0.30 2.02 -25.86
CA GLY A 97 1.27 2.77 -26.67
C GLY A 97 2.57 3.22 -25.98
N THR A 98 2.75 2.96 -24.69
CA THR A 98 3.95 3.40 -23.92
C THR A 98 4.65 2.25 -23.19
N ARG A 99 4.49 1.01 -23.67
CA ARG A 99 5.12 -0.18 -23.10
C ARG A 99 6.64 -0.07 -23.25
N GLY A 100 7.37 0.12 -22.15
CA GLY A 100 8.83 0.19 -22.18
C GLY A 100 9.47 0.07 -20.80
N LEU A 101 10.80 0.19 -20.74
CA LEU A 101 11.55 0.16 -19.48
C LEU A 101 11.10 1.27 -18.50
N GLY A 102 10.67 2.42 -19.02
CA GLY A 102 10.16 3.52 -18.19
C GLY A 102 8.89 3.17 -17.43
N THR A 103 7.92 2.51 -18.06
CA THR A 103 6.68 2.07 -17.39
C THR A 103 6.95 0.95 -16.38
N LEU A 104 7.91 0.07 -16.67
CA LEU A 104 8.37 -0.93 -15.71
C LEU A 104 8.91 -0.26 -14.44
N PHE A 105 9.92 0.62 -14.58
CA PHE A 105 10.49 1.32 -13.42
C PHE A 105 9.45 2.12 -12.66
N TRP A 106 8.52 2.77 -13.38
CA TRP A 106 7.45 3.54 -12.77
C TRP A 106 6.50 2.69 -11.92
N VAL A 107 6.03 1.56 -12.46
CA VAL A 107 5.15 0.63 -11.75
C VAL A 107 5.85 0.01 -10.55
N THR A 108 7.12 -0.39 -10.72
CA THR A 108 7.94 -0.92 -9.62
C THR A 108 8.09 0.09 -8.49
N LEU A 109 8.31 1.37 -8.83
CA LEU A 109 8.37 2.45 -7.84
C LEU A 109 7.02 2.67 -7.16
N CYS A 110 5.91 2.69 -7.90
CA CYS A 110 4.56 2.82 -7.33
C CYS A 110 4.25 1.66 -6.37
N ALA A 111 4.61 0.43 -6.74
CA ALA A 111 4.43 -0.75 -5.88
C ALA A 111 5.27 -0.67 -4.59
N PHE A 112 6.51 -0.18 -4.68
CA PHE A 112 7.35 0.04 -3.51
C PHE A 112 6.75 1.09 -2.57
N LEU A 113 6.36 2.26 -3.09
CA LEU A 113 5.71 3.30 -2.29
C LEU A 113 4.38 2.83 -1.70
N GLY A 114 3.61 2.06 -2.47
CA GLY A 114 2.38 1.40 -2.02
C GLY A 114 2.63 0.47 -0.84
N ALA A 115 3.67 -0.37 -0.88
CA ALA A 115 4.02 -1.25 0.25
C ALA A 115 4.40 -0.47 1.52
N VAL A 116 5.07 0.68 1.38
CA VAL A 116 5.34 1.58 2.52
C VAL A 116 4.04 2.13 3.10
N VAL A 117 3.14 2.64 2.26
CA VAL A 117 1.84 3.16 2.70
C VAL A 117 0.98 2.08 3.36
N PHE A 118 0.98 0.86 2.81
CA PHE A 118 0.26 -0.28 3.37
C PHE A 118 0.70 -0.55 4.82
N LEU A 119 2.01 -0.54 5.07
CA LEU A 119 2.53 -0.78 6.41
C LEU A 119 2.15 0.37 7.35
N VAL A 120 2.40 1.62 6.95
CA VAL A 120 2.11 2.80 7.78
C VAL A 120 0.62 2.85 8.14
N VAL A 121 -0.26 2.68 7.16
CA VAL A 121 -1.71 2.70 7.39
C VAL A 121 -2.14 1.50 8.23
N GLY A 122 -1.60 0.31 7.95
CA GLY A 122 -1.88 -0.90 8.72
C GLY A 122 -1.50 -0.75 10.20
N ASP A 123 -0.31 -0.19 10.48
CA ASP A 123 0.15 0.07 11.84
C ASP A 123 -0.73 1.11 12.56
N GLN A 124 -1.10 2.19 11.87
CA GLN A 124 -2.01 3.21 12.44
C GLN A 124 -3.39 2.63 12.76
N VAL A 125 -3.96 1.83 11.86
CA VAL A 125 -5.25 1.16 12.10
C VAL A 125 -5.15 0.16 13.25
N SER A 126 -4.03 -0.55 13.37
CA SER A 126 -3.81 -1.46 14.49
C SER A 126 -3.71 -0.72 15.83
N LEU A 127 -3.05 0.44 15.87
CA LEU A 127 -2.97 1.30 17.07
C LEU A 127 -4.36 1.80 17.50
N LEU A 128 -5.24 2.10 16.53
CA LEU A 128 -6.61 2.52 16.80
C LEU A 128 -7.51 1.37 17.28
N LEU A 129 -7.28 0.15 16.79
CA LEU A 129 -8.05 -1.05 17.16
C LEU A 129 -7.63 -1.63 18.51
N HIS A 130 -6.35 -1.51 18.86
CA HIS A 130 -5.76 -2.03 20.09
C HIS A 130 -5.01 -0.91 20.82
N PRO A 131 -5.73 0.08 21.39
CA PRO A 131 -5.09 1.14 22.16
C PRO A 131 -4.34 0.55 23.35
N VAL A 132 -3.05 0.84 23.45
CA VAL A 132 -2.24 0.51 24.63
C VAL A 132 -2.73 1.40 25.77
N PRO A 133 -3.19 0.85 26.90
CA PRO A 133 -3.60 1.68 28.03
C PRO A 133 -2.41 2.39 28.64
N GLU A 134 -2.68 3.59 29.15
CA GLU A 134 -1.70 4.37 29.88
C GLU A 134 -1.20 3.58 31.11
N GLN A 135 0.11 3.66 31.38
CA GLN A 135 0.78 2.92 32.45
C GLN A 135 0.16 3.14 33.85
N ASP A 136 -0.60 4.22 34.03
CA ASP A 136 -1.26 4.60 35.28
C ASP A 136 -2.63 3.93 35.49
N ALA A 137 -3.14 3.16 34.51
CA ALA A 137 -4.44 2.49 34.57
C ALA A 137 -4.36 0.94 34.62
N LEU A 138 -3.15 0.37 34.72
CA LEU A 138 -2.94 -1.07 34.71
C LEU A 138 -3.23 -1.68 36.09
N GLU A 139 -4.42 -2.27 36.29
CA GLU A 139 -4.67 -3.15 37.43
C GLU A 139 -4.02 -4.53 37.18
N VAL A 140 -3.50 -5.11 38.26
CA VAL A 140 -2.88 -6.44 38.24
C VAL A 140 -3.90 -7.48 37.75
N GLY A 141 -3.61 -8.17 36.64
CA GLY A 141 -4.49 -9.16 36.00
C GLY A 141 -5.06 -8.74 34.64
N GLU A 142 -4.79 -7.52 34.17
CA GLU A 142 -5.34 -7.02 32.91
C GLU A 142 -4.51 -7.48 31.68
N THR A 143 -5.20 -7.88 30.61
CA THR A 143 -4.61 -8.43 29.39
C THR A 143 -4.43 -7.36 28.32
N PHE A 144 -3.21 -7.15 27.82
CA PHE A 144 -2.93 -6.17 26.77
C PHE A 144 -2.31 -6.77 25.53
N ARG A 145 -2.74 -6.27 24.37
CA ARG A 145 -2.23 -6.65 23.07
C ARG A 145 -1.07 -5.75 22.67
N LEU A 146 0.15 -6.21 22.93
CA LEU A 146 1.35 -5.61 22.37
C LEU A 146 1.58 -6.17 20.96
N LEU A 147 1.44 -5.31 19.94
CA LEU A 147 2.01 -5.60 18.63
C LEU A 147 3.51 -5.27 18.67
N PRO A 148 4.41 -6.25 18.67
CA PRO A 148 5.82 -5.96 18.44
C PRO A 148 5.96 -5.32 17.05
N GLY A 149 6.71 -4.21 16.98
CA GLY A 149 6.99 -3.53 15.72
C GLY A 149 7.63 -4.52 14.74
N MET A 150 6.89 -4.91 13.71
CA MET A 150 7.42 -5.82 12.70
C MET A 150 8.41 -5.03 11.86
N ASN A 151 9.69 -5.38 11.93
CA ASN A 151 10.67 -4.89 10.97
C ASN A 151 10.50 -5.71 9.69
N PRO A 152 9.86 -5.18 8.64
CA PRO A 152 9.52 -5.98 7.47
C PRO A 152 10.77 -6.35 6.67
N GLY A 153 11.90 -5.67 6.88
CA GLY A 153 13.19 -6.00 6.28
C GLY A 153 13.10 -6.28 4.78
N THR A 154 13.28 -7.54 4.41
CA THR A 154 13.21 -8.01 3.02
C THR A 154 11.80 -8.13 2.45
N ALA A 155 10.73 -8.09 3.24
CA ALA A 155 9.38 -8.17 2.70
C ALA A 155 9.00 -6.96 1.85
N PHE A 156 9.64 -5.80 2.06
CA PHE A 156 9.43 -4.61 1.23
C PHE A 156 9.77 -4.82 -0.25
N ILE A 157 10.66 -5.76 -0.56
CA ILE A 157 11.01 -6.06 -1.95
C ILE A 157 9.99 -6.99 -2.63
N ALA A 158 9.07 -7.62 -1.89
CA ALA A 158 8.07 -8.52 -2.45
C ALA A 158 7.15 -7.81 -3.46
N ALA A 159 6.64 -6.62 -3.09
CA ALA A 159 5.81 -5.79 -3.97
C ALA A 159 6.51 -5.38 -5.28
N PRO A 160 7.68 -4.70 -5.27
CA PRO A 160 8.36 -4.32 -6.49
C PRO A 160 8.86 -5.52 -7.30
N PHE A 161 9.26 -6.62 -6.66
CA PHE A 161 9.65 -7.85 -7.34
C PHE A 161 8.48 -8.47 -8.10
N MET A 162 7.35 -8.66 -7.44
CA MET A 162 6.14 -9.23 -8.07
C MET A 162 5.59 -8.33 -9.16
N ALA A 163 5.61 -7.01 -8.98
CA ALA A 163 5.23 -6.05 -10.01
C ALA A 163 6.13 -6.18 -11.26
N SER A 164 7.44 -6.25 -11.05
CA SER A 164 8.42 -6.39 -12.15
C SER A 164 8.26 -7.72 -12.87
N LEU A 165 8.11 -8.82 -12.13
CA LEU A 165 7.86 -10.15 -12.71
C LEU A 165 6.57 -10.20 -13.52
N ALA A 166 5.46 -9.71 -12.96
CA ALA A 166 4.16 -9.71 -13.64
C ALA A 166 4.21 -8.89 -14.93
N TYR A 167 4.89 -7.73 -14.89
CA TYR A 167 5.09 -6.90 -16.08
C TYR A 167 5.90 -7.65 -17.15
N TRP A 168 7.01 -8.28 -16.79
CA TRP A 168 7.81 -9.07 -17.73
C TRP A 168 7.05 -10.26 -18.31
N CYS A 169 6.28 -10.98 -17.49
CA CYS A 169 5.40 -12.04 -17.97
C CYS A 169 4.38 -11.52 -18.97
N ALA A 170 3.77 -10.35 -18.71
CA ALA A 170 2.82 -9.74 -19.62
C ALA A 170 3.46 -9.32 -20.95
N VAL A 171 4.68 -8.76 -20.91
CA VAL A 171 5.47 -8.45 -22.11
C VAL A 171 5.75 -9.71 -22.92
N LEU A 172 6.18 -10.80 -22.29
CA LEU A 172 6.53 -12.06 -22.98
C LEU A 172 5.32 -12.80 -23.55
N VAL A 173 4.16 -12.71 -22.89
CA VAL A 173 2.93 -13.39 -23.31
C VAL A 173 2.19 -12.61 -24.39
N SER A 174 2.36 -11.30 -24.46
CA SER A 174 1.69 -10.46 -25.46
C SER A 174 2.38 -10.62 -26.81
N PRO A 175 1.78 -11.28 -27.82
CA PRO A 175 2.37 -11.35 -29.15
C PRO A 175 2.46 -9.93 -29.73
N GLU A 176 3.60 -9.60 -30.33
CA GLU A 176 3.71 -8.45 -31.23
C GLU A 176 2.67 -8.66 -32.34
N ILE A 177 1.57 -7.89 -32.33
CA ILE A 177 0.71 -7.79 -33.50
C ILE A 177 1.51 -6.94 -34.49
N ASN A 178 2.24 -7.65 -35.35
CA ASN A 178 2.96 -7.17 -36.53
C ASN A 178 2.14 -6.16 -37.34
#